data_AF-C4ILS7-F1
#
_entry.id   AF-C4ILS7-F1
#
_cell.length_a   1.000
_cell.length_b   1.000
_cell.length_c   1.000
_cell.angle_alpha   90.00
_cell.angle_beta   90.00
_cell.angle_gamma   90.00
#
_symmetry.space_group_name_H-M   'P 1'
#
loop_
_entity.id
_entity.type
_entity.pdbx_description
1 polymer ?
#
loop_
_entity_poly.entity_id
_entity_poly.type
_entity_poly.pdbx_seq_one_letter_code
_entity_poly.pdbx_strand_id
1 'polypeptide(L)'
;MKLLNLTYNELVKQFKKASTNIIIALILVSAIALPIVMKNIQPNNHYKNRVESAQFMIQDLQSQIDSLQNEKSQKAAIQRKYYGIDKEYQELILNNEISFEDWREVEARALENEMYKLAAMEFVLEGYSKDVVLENLRGEDTKKVENYYDLTLEKKKEIEAGYIAKINELKDVINNNDYNRHTELEIERKEEIIASRKNDISEYEKLYAKNPTDNEGKAKLEELRKSKEASEKDIPKLEQDLAILKFRYDNKIDYDKNNWKNNSIVAIESELEAFRMEMFDEKAFNIALSSETLASSYDEYVENYKKANTLRVEKIKELWYGLENDIPDLGAVKDARSVVDSTYEIYVILAVVVIIIIGGGIVAGEYSNGSIRLLMIRPVARWKILLAKLLAVLIVGFGVVIFGVTILVITSGAVFGFETLKVPVLQTIDGNLIQIDYIKYMLPQLVVSTASLLFIASLVFMISTLARNTALAVAVGMLIYIGAGPLCEILISFKQIWLINTLIPYINGSYFKLFPNLLTSLRGSGMDLNYTLGANQLLIVSIIMLVITFVTFMKKDIKN
;
A
#
# COMPACT_ATOMS: atom_id res chain seq x y z
N MET A 1 31.17 44.42 -12.85
CA MET A 1 29.76 44.03 -12.61
C MET A 1 29.73 42.82 -11.68
N LYS A 2 29.03 42.89 -10.53
CA LYS A 2 28.94 41.79 -9.56
C LYS A 2 28.11 40.64 -10.18
N LEU A 3 28.50 39.39 -9.96
CA LEU A 3 27.82 38.18 -10.48
C LEU A 3 26.30 38.21 -10.19
N LEU A 4 25.93 38.67 -9.01
CA LEU A 4 24.53 38.84 -8.59
C LEU A 4 23.71 39.71 -9.54
N ASN A 5 24.28 40.79 -10.09
CA ASN A 5 23.57 41.66 -11.01
C ASN A 5 23.31 40.95 -12.36
N LEU A 6 24.22 40.06 -12.79
CA LEU A 6 24.02 39.26 -14.00
C LEU A 6 22.90 38.25 -13.78
N THR A 7 22.92 37.53 -12.65
CA THR A 7 21.87 36.57 -12.29
C THR A 7 20.53 37.28 -12.17
N TYR A 8 20.47 38.42 -11.49
CA TYR A 8 19.26 39.22 -11.35
C TYR A 8 18.69 39.64 -12.72
N ASN A 9 19.54 40.09 -13.64
CA ASN A 9 19.10 40.44 -14.99
C ASN A 9 18.51 39.24 -15.75
N GLU A 10 19.10 38.05 -15.61
CA GLU A 10 18.53 36.83 -16.19
C GLU A 10 17.21 36.45 -15.53
N LEU A 11 17.08 36.58 -14.21
CA LEU A 11 15.81 36.36 -13.50
C LEU A 11 14.72 37.32 -13.98
N VAL A 12 15.02 38.63 -14.08
CA VAL A 12 14.07 39.63 -14.59
C VAL A 12 13.59 39.28 -15.99
N LYS A 13 14.48 38.76 -16.87
CA LYS A 13 14.08 38.28 -18.20
C LYS A 13 13.11 37.11 -18.11
N GLN A 14 13.32 36.16 -17.19
CA GLN A 14 12.40 35.03 -17.03
C GLN A 14 11.05 35.49 -16.46
N PHE A 15 11.04 36.24 -15.36
CA PHE A 15 9.81 36.71 -14.72
C PHE A 15 8.98 37.68 -15.56
N LYS A 16 9.57 38.36 -16.55
CA LYS A 16 8.80 39.18 -17.52
C LYS A 16 8.04 38.37 -18.57
N LYS A 17 8.31 37.07 -18.73
CA LYS A 17 7.60 36.24 -19.70
C LYS A 17 6.19 35.94 -19.21
N ALA A 18 5.21 36.05 -20.11
CA ALA A 18 3.82 35.67 -19.82
C ALA A 18 3.71 34.22 -19.32
N SER A 19 4.53 33.31 -19.85
CA SER A 19 4.60 31.90 -19.42
C SER A 19 4.92 31.75 -17.94
N THR A 20 5.75 32.61 -17.36
CA THR A 20 6.14 32.52 -15.94
C THR A 20 4.97 32.91 -15.03
N ASN A 21 4.19 33.92 -15.40
CA ASN A 21 2.97 34.27 -14.67
C ASN A 21 1.93 33.14 -14.71
N ILE A 22 1.80 32.47 -15.85
CA ILE A 22 0.92 31.30 -15.99
C ILE A 22 1.40 30.16 -15.08
N ILE A 23 2.71 29.85 -15.05
CA ILE A 23 3.28 28.82 -14.19
C ILE A 23 3.01 29.12 -12.71
N ILE A 24 3.25 30.37 -12.26
CA ILE A 24 2.99 30.78 -10.87
C ILE A 24 1.51 30.63 -10.54
N ALA A 25 0.61 31.06 -11.43
CA ALA A 25 -0.83 30.92 -11.23
C ALA A 25 -1.26 29.44 -11.14
N LEU A 26 -0.70 28.56 -11.99
CA LEU A 26 -0.99 27.13 -11.94
C LEU A 26 -0.50 26.48 -10.65
N ILE A 27 0.69 26.84 -10.17
CA ILE A 27 1.23 26.37 -8.87
C ILE A 27 0.33 26.82 -7.72
N LEU A 28 -0.11 28.08 -7.74
CA LEU A 28 -1.03 28.62 -6.74
C LEU A 28 -2.36 27.85 -6.73
N VAL A 29 -2.99 27.73 -7.90
CA VAL A 29 -4.26 27.03 -8.04
C VAL A 29 -4.13 25.58 -7.62
N SER A 30 -3.07 24.87 -8.03
CA SER A 30 -2.87 23.47 -7.66
C SER A 30 -2.61 23.32 -6.15
N ALA A 31 -1.77 24.15 -5.54
CA ALA A 31 -1.45 24.08 -4.11
C ALA A 31 -2.63 24.41 -3.19
N ILE A 32 -3.56 25.24 -3.66
CA ILE A 32 -4.79 25.55 -2.94
C ILE A 32 -5.85 24.48 -3.18
N ALA A 33 -6.05 24.06 -4.42
CA ALA A 33 -7.09 23.11 -4.78
C ALA A 33 -6.78 21.69 -4.26
N LEU A 34 -5.51 21.28 -4.24
CA LEU A 34 -5.14 19.90 -3.96
C LEU A 34 -5.58 19.44 -2.55
N PRO A 35 -5.33 20.17 -1.45
CA PRO A 35 -5.84 19.75 -0.14
C PRO A 35 -7.37 19.70 -0.07
N ILE A 36 -8.06 20.61 -0.77
CA ILE A 36 -9.53 20.64 -0.85
C ILE A 36 -10.03 19.38 -1.59
N VAL A 37 -9.40 19.02 -2.70
CA VAL A 37 -9.71 17.79 -3.45
C VAL A 37 -9.45 16.56 -2.57
N MET A 38 -8.28 16.47 -1.94
CA MET A 38 -7.91 15.34 -1.08
C MET A 38 -8.86 15.15 0.10
N LYS A 39 -9.40 16.24 0.67
CA LYS A 39 -10.43 16.16 1.72
C LYS A 39 -11.73 15.51 1.25
N ASN A 40 -12.09 15.71 -0.02
CA ASN A 40 -13.35 15.24 -0.59
C ASN A 40 -13.24 13.89 -1.30
N ILE A 41 -12.02 13.39 -1.57
CA ILE A 41 -11.82 12.04 -2.07
C ILE A 41 -12.21 11.06 -0.96
N GLN A 42 -13.27 10.28 -1.16
CA GLN A 42 -13.61 9.18 -0.25
C GLN A 42 -12.65 8.00 -0.48
N PRO A 43 -12.35 7.20 0.56
CA PRO A 43 -11.66 5.92 0.36
C PRO A 43 -12.46 5.08 -0.65
N ASN A 44 -11.78 4.52 -1.65
CA ASN A 44 -12.45 3.60 -2.57
C ASN A 44 -12.74 2.31 -1.81
N ASN A 45 -14.01 2.04 -1.54
CA ASN A 45 -14.43 0.82 -0.86
C ASN A 45 -14.83 -0.29 -1.84
N HIS A 46 -14.62 -0.11 -3.16
CA HIS A 46 -15.02 -1.08 -4.20
C HIS A 46 -16.50 -1.48 -4.16
N TYR A 47 -17.34 -0.74 -3.42
CA TYR A 47 -18.74 -1.05 -3.17
C TYR A 47 -19.55 -1.13 -4.47
N LYS A 48 -19.31 -0.21 -5.41
CA LYS A 48 -19.97 -0.23 -6.73
C LYS A 48 -19.74 -1.54 -7.48
N ASN A 49 -18.50 -2.05 -7.48
CA ASN A 49 -18.18 -3.31 -8.14
C ASN A 49 -18.86 -4.49 -7.43
N ARG A 50 -18.95 -4.44 -6.09
CA ARG A 50 -19.66 -5.44 -5.28
C ARG A 50 -21.16 -5.47 -5.59
N VAL A 51 -21.79 -4.29 -5.72
CA VAL A 51 -23.22 -4.16 -6.07
C VAL A 51 -23.52 -4.78 -7.41
N GLU A 52 -22.78 -4.42 -8.45
CA GLU A 52 -22.97 -4.96 -9.81
C GLU A 52 -22.81 -6.50 -9.80
N SER A 53 -21.81 -7.00 -9.07
CA SER A 53 -21.59 -8.45 -8.92
C SER A 53 -22.74 -9.15 -8.17
N ALA A 54 -23.23 -8.57 -7.07
CA ALA A 54 -24.32 -9.15 -6.28
C ALA A 54 -25.64 -9.16 -7.05
N GLN A 55 -25.97 -8.08 -7.78
CA GLN A 55 -27.16 -8.02 -8.63
C GLN A 55 -27.14 -9.10 -9.73
N PHE A 56 -26.00 -9.29 -10.37
CA PHE A 56 -25.82 -10.36 -11.35
C PHE A 56 -26.04 -11.74 -10.72
N MET A 57 -25.42 -12.01 -9.56
CA MET A 57 -25.58 -13.28 -8.85
C MET A 57 -27.03 -13.54 -8.44
N ILE A 58 -27.76 -12.54 -7.97
CA ILE A 58 -29.19 -12.67 -7.61
C ILE A 58 -30.03 -13.11 -8.82
N GLN A 59 -29.79 -12.51 -9.99
CA GLN A 59 -30.52 -12.86 -11.22
C GLN A 59 -30.22 -14.29 -11.66
N ASP A 60 -28.94 -14.67 -11.64
CA ASP A 60 -28.52 -16.04 -11.98
C ASP A 60 -29.12 -17.07 -11.02
N LEU A 61 -29.03 -16.83 -9.70
CA LEU A 61 -29.61 -17.69 -8.68
C LEU A 61 -31.13 -17.79 -8.81
N GLN A 62 -31.82 -16.69 -9.11
CA GLN A 62 -33.26 -16.72 -9.38
C GLN A 62 -33.58 -17.59 -10.60
N SER A 63 -32.82 -17.47 -11.69
CA SER A 63 -32.98 -18.33 -12.88
C SER A 63 -32.75 -19.80 -12.56
N GLN A 64 -31.77 -20.13 -11.71
CA GLN A 64 -31.52 -21.50 -11.26
C GLN A 64 -32.69 -22.04 -10.42
N ILE A 65 -33.22 -21.24 -9.50
CA ILE A 65 -34.41 -21.59 -8.68
C ILE A 65 -35.62 -21.85 -9.59
N ASP A 66 -35.89 -20.95 -10.54
CA ASP A 66 -37.02 -21.05 -11.47
C ASP A 66 -36.92 -22.29 -12.35
N SER A 67 -35.71 -22.61 -12.83
CA SER A 67 -35.47 -23.80 -13.66
C SER A 67 -35.83 -25.12 -12.96
N LEU A 68 -35.73 -25.14 -11.63
CA LEU A 68 -36.02 -26.30 -10.80
C LEU A 68 -37.47 -26.33 -10.30
N GLN A 69 -38.28 -25.27 -10.50
CA GLN A 69 -39.58 -25.09 -9.82
C GLN A 69 -40.57 -26.26 -10.05
N ASN A 70 -40.53 -26.87 -11.24
CA ASN A 70 -41.43 -27.97 -11.62
C ASN A 70 -40.88 -29.37 -11.26
N GLU A 71 -39.64 -29.48 -10.80
CA GLU A 71 -39.03 -30.75 -10.44
C GLU A 71 -39.37 -31.14 -8.99
N LYS A 72 -40.06 -32.28 -8.83
CA LYS A 72 -40.54 -32.76 -7.52
C LYS A 72 -39.54 -33.65 -6.76
N SER A 73 -38.33 -33.83 -7.29
CA SER A 73 -37.32 -34.66 -6.63
C SER A 73 -36.84 -34.00 -5.33
N GLN A 74 -36.50 -34.82 -4.32
CA GLN A 74 -35.88 -34.32 -3.08
C GLN A 74 -34.57 -33.58 -3.40
N LYS A 75 -33.79 -34.08 -4.36
CA LYS A 75 -32.58 -33.42 -4.87
C LYS A 75 -32.85 -32.00 -5.37
N ALA A 76 -33.86 -31.81 -6.22
CA ALA A 76 -34.22 -30.48 -6.72
C ALA A 76 -34.72 -29.56 -5.60
N ALA A 77 -35.46 -30.08 -4.61
CA ALA A 77 -35.87 -29.29 -3.45
C ALA A 77 -34.67 -28.81 -2.61
N ILE A 78 -33.70 -29.70 -2.36
CA ILE A 78 -32.44 -29.35 -1.68
C ILE A 78 -31.69 -28.28 -2.45
N GLN A 79 -31.49 -28.46 -3.76
CA GLN A 79 -30.80 -27.48 -4.61
C GLN A 79 -31.50 -26.12 -4.61
N ARG A 80 -32.83 -26.09 -4.74
CA ARG A 80 -33.60 -24.83 -4.66
C ARG A 80 -33.42 -24.12 -3.32
N LYS A 81 -33.42 -24.86 -2.20
CA LYS A 81 -33.22 -24.27 -0.86
C LYS A 81 -31.83 -23.65 -0.75
N TYR A 82 -30.79 -24.33 -1.22
CA TYR A 82 -29.43 -23.79 -1.20
C TYR A 82 -29.24 -22.59 -2.11
N TYR A 83 -29.80 -22.60 -3.33
CA TYR A 83 -29.80 -21.40 -4.17
C TYR A 83 -30.59 -20.25 -3.55
N GLY A 84 -31.66 -20.55 -2.79
CA GLY A 84 -32.38 -19.56 -2.00
C GLY A 84 -31.52 -18.91 -0.91
N ILE A 85 -30.69 -19.71 -0.22
CA ILE A 85 -29.74 -19.22 0.80
C ILE A 85 -28.66 -18.34 0.15
N ASP A 86 -28.03 -18.82 -0.93
CA ASP A 86 -27.05 -18.05 -1.70
C ASP A 86 -27.64 -16.70 -2.14
N LYS A 87 -28.90 -16.70 -2.57
CA LYS A 87 -29.61 -15.49 -3.01
C LYS A 87 -29.87 -14.55 -1.84
N GLU A 88 -30.34 -15.06 -0.70
CA GLU A 88 -30.57 -14.27 0.51
C GLU A 88 -29.26 -13.61 1.01
N TYR A 89 -28.13 -14.33 0.93
CA TYR A 89 -26.82 -13.76 1.21
C TYR A 89 -26.50 -12.58 0.28
N GLN A 90 -26.69 -12.71 -1.04
CA GLN A 90 -26.47 -11.59 -1.96
C GLN A 90 -27.42 -10.41 -1.72
N GLU A 91 -28.69 -10.69 -1.39
CA GLU A 91 -29.67 -9.66 -1.04
C GLU A 91 -29.27 -8.93 0.25
N LEU A 92 -28.75 -9.64 1.26
CA LEU A 92 -28.24 -9.07 2.50
C LEU A 92 -27.06 -8.10 2.23
N ILE A 93 -26.12 -8.50 1.37
CA ILE A 93 -24.99 -7.66 0.94
C ILE A 93 -25.48 -6.35 0.32
N LEU A 94 -26.47 -6.42 -0.59
CA LEU A 94 -27.04 -5.25 -1.25
C LEU A 94 -27.78 -4.34 -0.26
N ASN A 95 -28.66 -4.91 0.55
CA ASN A 95 -29.54 -4.17 1.45
C ASN A 95 -28.76 -3.42 2.55
N ASN A 96 -27.59 -3.93 2.93
CA ASN A 96 -26.74 -3.36 3.99
C ASN A 96 -25.52 -2.59 3.46
N GLU A 97 -25.42 -2.41 2.14
CA GLU A 97 -24.31 -1.73 1.48
C GLU A 97 -22.92 -2.32 1.81
N ILE A 98 -22.83 -3.66 1.94
CA ILE A 98 -21.62 -4.35 2.39
C ILE A 98 -20.61 -4.39 1.24
N SER A 99 -19.43 -3.81 1.48
CA SER A 99 -18.32 -3.84 0.52
C SER A 99 -17.40 -5.05 0.73
N PHE A 100 -16.49 -5.33 -0.22
CA PHE A 100 -15.57 -6.48 -0.10
C PHE A 100 -14.62 -6.40 1.11
N GLU A 101 -14.33 -5.20 1.61
CA GLU A 101 -13.43 -4.96 2.74
C GLU A 101 -14.20 -4.60 4.02
N ASP A 102 -15.53 -4.75 4.01
CA ASP A 102 -16.37 -4.46 5.16
C ASP A 102 -16.32 -5.63 6.15
N TRP A 103 -16.20 -5.33 7.45
CA TRP A 103 -16.16 -6.34 8.51
C TRP A 103 -17.43 -7.21 8.52
N ARG A 104 -18.57 -6.66 8.09
CA ARG A 104 -19.85 -7.39 8.00
C ARG A 104 -19.82 -8.54 7.00
N GLU A 105 -18.86 -8.58 6.07
CA GLU A 105 -18.66 -9.73 5.19
C GLU A 105 -18.34 -11.00 6.00
N VAL A 106 -17.59 -10.89 7.10
CA VAL A 106 -17.29 -12.01 7.99
C VAL A 106 -18.57 -12.57 8.60
N GLU A 107 -19.42 -11.69 9.12
CA GLU A 107 -20.70 -12.08 9.73
C GLU A 107 -21.70 -12.58 8.69
N ALA A 108 -21.74 -12.00 7.49
CA ALA A 108 -22.61 -12.44 6.41
C ALA A 108 -22.26 -13.86 5.95
N ARG A 109 -20.97 -14.20 5.86
CA ARG A 109 -20.52 -15.56 5.55
C ARG A 109 -20.78 -16.53 6.69
N ALA A 110 -20.59 -16.11 7.94
CA ALA A 110 -20.95 -16.92 9.10
C ALA A 110 -22.46 -17.23 9.08
N LEU A 111 -23.29 -16.24 8.77
CA LEU A 111 -24.74 -16.39 8.65
C LEU A 111 -25.12 -17.37 7.54
N GLU A 112 -24.53 -17.24 6.35
CA GLU A 112 -24.75 -18.15 5.23
C GLU A 112 -24.41 -19.61 5.62
N ASN A 113 -23.28 -19.81 6.29
CA ASN A 113 -22.89 -21.12 6.80
C ASN A 113 -23.89 -21.68 7.83
N GLU A 114 -24.39 -20.86 8.75
CA GLU A 114 -25.42 -21.30 9.71
C GLU A 114 -26.76 -21.61 9.02
N MET A 115 -27.14 -20.86 7.97
CA MET A 115 -28.31 -21.15 7.15
C MET A 115 -28.18 -22.50 6.42
N TYR A 116 -26.98 -22.82 5.93
CA TYR A 116 -26.70 -24.13 5.33
C TYR A 116 -26.87 -25.27 6.33
N LYS A 117 -26.36 -25.11 7.55
CA LYS A 117 -26.51 -26.09 8.64
C LYS A 117 -27.97 -26.25 9.06
N LEU A 118 -28.71 -25.14 9.15
CA LEU A 118 -30.15 -25.16 9.42
C LEU A 118 -30.90 -25.93 8.32
N ALA A 119 -30.63 -25.65 7.04
CA ALA A 119 -31.26 -26.36 5.94
C ALA A 119 -30.99 -27.87 5.98
N ALA A 120 -29.76 -28.28 6.32
CA ALA A 120 -29.44 -29.69 6.52
C ALA A 120 -30.31 -30.33 7.62
N MET A 121 -30.50 -29.64 8.75
CA MET A 121 -31.40 -30.10 9.82
C MET A 121 -32.87 -30.13 9.41
N GLU A 122 -33.32 -29.13 8.66
CA GLU A 122 -34.69 -29.06 8.13
C GLU A 122 -34.99 -30.26 7.21
N PHE A 123 -34.07 -30.64 6.31
CA PHE A 123 -34.27 -31.82 5.46
C PHE A 123 -34.42 -33.11 6.27
N VAL A 124 -33.65 -33.27 7.36
CA VAL A 124 -33.76 -34.42 8.27
C VAL A 124 -35.11 -34.41 8.99
N LEU A 125 -35.57 -33.25 9.45
CA LEU A 125 -36.86 -33.07 10.13
C LEU A 125 -38.05 -33.28 9.19
N GLU A 126 -37.93 -32.88 7.92
CA GLU A 126 -38.93 -33.07 6.87
C GLU A 126 -38.99 -34.51 6.34
N GLY A 127 -38.07 -35.38 6.78
CA GLY A 127 -38.05 -36.81 6.43
C GLY A 127 -37.46 -37.09 5.04
N TYR A 128 -36.51 -36.28 4.59
CA TYR A 128 -35.78 -36.54 3.35
C TYR A 128 -34.93 -37.80 3.48
N SER A 129 -34.67 -38.47 2.35
CA SER A 129 -33.83 -39.66 2.35
C SER A 129 -32.39 -39.32 2.76
N LYS A 130 -31.83 -40.12 3.68
CA LYS A 130 -30.46 -39.96 4.18
C LYS A 130 -29.44 -39.87 3.05
N ASP A 131 -29.47 -40.81 2.11
CA ASP A 131 -28.51 -40.84 1.00
C ASP A 131 -28.63 -39.58 0.13
N VAL A 132 -29.85 -39.13 -0.15
CA VAL A 132 -30.09 -37.95 -0.98
C VAL A 132 -29.62 -36.67 -0.29
N VAL A 133 -29.82 -36.53 1.01
CA VAL A 133 -29.30 -35.39 1.77
C VAL A 133 -27.78 -35.42 1.76
N LEU A 134 -27.15 -36.53 2.16
CA LEU A 134 -25.70 -36.65 2.26
C LEU A 134 -24.98 -36.39 0.93
N GLU A 135 -25.53 -36.85 -0.20
CA GLU A 135 -24.97 -36.63 -1.53
C GLU A 135 -25.04 -35.16 -2.00
N ASN A 136 -25.93 -34.35 -1.40
CA ASN A 136 -26.19 -32.98 -1.85
C ASN A 136 -25.89 -31.92 -0.78
N LEU A 137 -25.30 -32.29 0.36
CA LEU A 137 -24.99 -31.36 1.46
C LEU A 137 -24.07 -30.21 1.04
N ARG A 138 -24.30 -29.04 1.65
CA ARG A 138 -23.40 -27.89 1.63
C ARG A 138 -23.16 -27.41 3.06
N GLY A 139 -21.94 -26.99 3.37
CA GLY A 139 -21.59 -26.25 4.59
C GLY A 139 -21.50 -27.04 5.92
N GLU A 140 -22.02 -28.26 6.03
CA GLU A 140 -21.96 -29.06 7.28
C GLU A 140 -21.27 -30.42 7.07
N ASP A 141 -20.65 -30.92 8.13
CA ASP A 141 -19.96 -32.22 8.13
C ASP A 141 -20.94 -33.38 7.88
N THR A 142 -20.63 -34.23 6.90
CA THR A 142 -21.49 -35.34 6.48
C THR A 142 -21.75 -36.35 7.59
N LYS A 143 -20.76 -36.63 8.45
CA LYS A 143 -20.92 -37.54 9.60
C LYS A 143 -21.81 -36.91 10.67
N LYS A 144 -21.70 -35.60 10.87
CA LYS A 144 -22.56 -34.88 11.80
C LYS A 144 -24.03 -34.92 11.35
N VAL A 145 -24.30 -34.68 10.06
CA VAL A 145 -25.65 -34.78 9.50
C VAL A 145 -26.16 -36.21 9.48
N GLU A 146 -25.29 -37.19 9.20
CA GLU A 146 -25.62 -38.61 9.32
C GLU A 146 -26.12 -38.95 10.73
N ASN A 147 -25.42 -38.49 11.77
CA ASN A 147 -25.84 -38.68 13.16
C ASN A 147 -27.20 -38.04 13.47
N TYR A 148 -27.59 -36.96 12.78
CA TYR A 148 -28.90 -36.34 13.00
C TYR A 148 -30.03 -37.33 12.76
N TYR A 149 -29.92 -38.25 11.79
CA TYR A 149 -30.97 -39.23 11.53
C TYR A 149 -31.29 -40.10 12.75
N ASP A 150 -30.28 -40.39 13.57
CA ASP A 150 -30.37 -41.26 14.74
C ASP A 150 -30.81 -40.51 16.03
N LEU A 151 -30.87 -39.17 15.99
CA LEU A 151 -31.30 -38.36 17.12
C LEU A 151 -32.82 -38.41 17.34
N THR A 152 -33.23 -38.24 18.61
CA THR A 152 -34.64 -38.04 18.95
C THR A 152 -35.14 -36.71 18.40
N LEU A 153 -36.46 -36.61 18.13
CA LEU A 153 -37.08 -35.38 17.63
C LEU A 153 -36.79 -34.18 18.54
N GLU A 154 -36.78 -34.39 19.85
CA GLU A 154 -36.45 -33.37 20.85
C GLU A 154 -35.04 -32.79 20.64
N LYS A 155 -34.01 -33.65 20.49
CA LYS A 155 -32.64 -33.19 20.22
C LYS A 155 -32.53 -32.50 18.85
N LYS A 156 -33.23 -32.99 17.83
CA LYS A 156 -33.24 -32.33 16.50
C LYS A 156 -33.79 -30.91 16.59
N LYS A 157 -34.90 -30.74 17.33
CA LYS A 157 -35.53 -29.42 17.56
C LYS A 157 -34.68 -28.50 18.43
N GLU A 158 -33.95 -29.03 19.40
CA GLU A 158 -32.96 -28.26 20.17
C GLU A 158 -31.83 -27.72 19.27
N ILE A 159 -31.26 -28.58 18.42
CA ILE A 159 -30.19 -28.17 17.47
C ILE A 159 -30.73 -27.16 16.45
N GLU A 160 -31.91 -27.40 15.87
CA GLU A 160 -32.60 -26.45 14.97
C GLU A 160 -32.78 -25.08 15.61
N ALA A 161 -33.25 -25.04 16.87
CA ALA A 161 -33.41 -23.80 17.62
C ALA A 161 -32.08 -23.07 17.85
N GLY A 162 -30.99 -23.82 18.09
CA GLY A 162 -29.64 -23.26 18.20
C GLY A 162 -29.18 -22.58 16.92
N TYR A 163 -29.37 -23.21 15.75
CA TYR A 163 -29.05 -22.59 14.46
C TYR A 163 -29.89 -21.35 14.20
N ILE A 164 -31.20 -21.40 14.46
CA ILE A 164 -32.10 -20.23 14.30
C ILE A 164 -31.64 -19.07 15.20
N ALA A 165 -31.28 -19.35 16.45
CA ALA A 165 -30.80 -18.33 17.38
C ALA A 165 -29.52 -17.65 16.85
N LYS A 166 -28.56 -18.43 16.34
CA LYS A 166 -27.32 -17.89 15.77
C LYS A 166 -27.56 -17.07 14.51
N ILE A 167 -28.44 -17.54 13.61
CA ILE A 167 -28.83 -16.79 12.40
C ILE A 167 -29.44 -15.43 12.78
N ASN A 168 -30.34 -15.40 13.77
CA ASN A 168 -30.96 -14.15 14.21
C ASN A 168 -29.95 -13.20 14.83
N GLU A 169 -29.04 -13.69 15.68
CA GLU A 169 -27.95 -12.90 16.24
C GLU A 169 -27.09 -12.26 15.13
N LEU A 170 -26.66 -13.04 14.14
CA LEU A 170 -25.82 -12.54 13.05
C LEU A 170 -26.57 -11.54 12.17
N LYS A 171 -27.85 -11.76 11.89
CA LYS A 171 -28.71 -10.80 11.19
C LYS A 171 -28.80 -9.48 11.95
N ASP A 172 -28.99 -9.53 13.27
CA ASP A 172 -29.07 -8.34 14.12
C ASP A 172 -27.73 -7.57 14.13
N VAL A 173 -26.60 -8.26 14.23
CA VAL A 173 -25.27 -7.65 14.16
C VAL A 173 -25.06 -6.90 12.85
N ILE A 174 -25.41 -7.54 11.72
CA ILE A 174 -25.23 -6.96 10.38
C ILE A 174 -26.17 -5.77 10.15
N ASN A 175 -27.46 -5.94 10.42
CA ASN A 175 -28.48 -4.93 10.14
C ASN A 175 -28.35 -3.71 11.05
N ASN A 176 -27.87 -3.88 12.29
CA ASN A 176 -27.65 -2.78 13.23
C ASN A 176 -26.23 -2.18 13.14
N ASN A 177 -25.36 -2.70 12.26
CA ASN A 177 -23.95 -2.30 12.15
C ASN A 177 -23.22 -2.36 13.51
N ASP A 178 -23.48 -3.42 14.29
CA ASP A 178 -22.96 -3.58 15.65
C ASP A 178 -21.53 -4.16 15.63
N TYR A 179 -20.56 -3.28 15.34
CA TYR A 179 -19.16 -3.67 15.28
C TYR A 179 -18.62 -4.18 16.63
N ASN A 180 -19.19 -3.75 17.76
CA ASN A 180 -18.73 -4.19 19.08
C ASN A 180 -19.09 -5.65 19.28
N ARG A 181 -20.33 -6.04 18.97
CA ARG A 181 -20.73 -7.46 19.03
C ARG A 181 -19.95 -8.30 18.03
N HIS A 182 -19.63 -7.78 16.85
CA HIS A 182 -18.71 -8.46 15.92
C HIS A 182 -17.33 -8.71 16.54
N THR A 183 -16.73 -7.71 17.19
CA THR A 183 -15.43 -7.91 17.86
C THR A 183 -15.52 -8.94 18.99
N GLU A 184 -16.62 -8.98 19.75
CA GLU A 184 -16.87 -10.03 20.75
C GLU A 184 -16.95 -11.43 20.11
N LEU A 185 -17.70 -11.56 19.02
CA LEU A 185 -17.81 -12.82 18.27
C LEU A 185 -16.45 -13.28 17.74
N GLU A 186 -15.62 -12.37 17.25
CA GLU A 186 -14.25 -12.70 16.82
C GLU A 186 -13.35 -13.14 17.98
N ILE A 187 -13.50 -12.54 19.17
CA ILE A 187 -12.84 -12.97 20.40
C ILE A 187 -13.28 -14.40 20.77
N GLU A 188 -14.60 -14.65 20.82
CA GLU A 188 -15.18 -15.96 21.11
C GLU A 188 -14.63 -17.03 20.14
N ARG A 189 -14.69 -16.77 18.83
CA ARG A 189 -14.16 -17.67 17.78
C ARG A 189 -12.66 -17.96 17.99
N LYS A 190 -11.86 -16.92 18.29
CA LYS A 190 -10.41 -17.08 18.49
C LYS A 190 -10.11 -17.89 19.75
N GLU A 191 -10.85 -17.67 20.84
CA GLU A 191 -10.73 -18.43 22.09
C GLU A 191 -11.12 -19.90 21.91
N GLU A 192 -12.18 -20.19 21.14
CA GLU A 192 -12.57 -21.55 20.77
C GLU A 192 -11.47 -22.27 19.98
N ILE A 193 -10.85 -21.60 18.99
CA ILE A 193 -9.73 -22.17 18.22
C ILE A 193 -8.55 -22.48 19.14
N ILE A 194 -8.18 -21.56 20.04
CA ILE A 194 -7.10 -21.78 21.00
C ILE A 194 -7.42 -22.96 21.93
N ALA A 195 -8.66 -23.06 22.41
CA ALA A 195 -9.10 -24.17 23.26
C ALA A 195 -9.01 -25.51 22.52
N SER A 196 -9.43 -25.55 21.24
CA SER A 196 -9.28 -26.73 20.39
C SER A 196 -7.81 -27.15 20.23
N ARG A 197 -6.92 -26.20 19.94
CA ARG A 197 -5.47 -26.48 19.81
C ARG A 197 -4.86 -26.97 21.12
N LYS A 198 -5.29 -26.44 22.27
CA LYS A 198 -4.89 -26.95 23.59
C LYS A 198 -5.41 -28.36 23.85
N ASN A 199 -6.61 -28.69 23.36
CA ASN A 199 -7.14 -30.07 23.44
C ASN A 199 -6.31 -31.05 22.60
N ASP A 200 -5.89 -30.67 21.38
CA ASP A 200 -5.02 -31.50 20.52
C ASP A 200 -3.73 -31.92 21.26
N ILE A 201 -3.12 -30.97 21.98
CA ILE A 201 -1.93 -31.21 22.82
C ILE A 201 -2.26 -32.18 23.97
N SER A 202 -3.37 -31.94 24.67
CA SER A 202 -3.81 -32.79 25.79
C SER A 202 -4.10 -34.23 25.36
N GLU A 203 -4.70 -34.43 24.18
CA GLU A 203 -4.97 -35.75 23.63
C GLU A 203 -3.69 -36.51 23.30
N TYR A 204 -2.70 -35.84 22.71
CA TYR A 204 -1.38 -36.41 22.50
C TYR A 204 -0.75 -36.86 23.82
N GLU A 205 -0.72 -35.99 24.83
CA GLU A 205 -0.09 -36.28 26.13
C GLU A 205 -0.74 -37.48 26.83
N LYS A 206 -2.08 -37.57 26.78
CA LYS A 206 -2.86 -38.69 27.32
C LYS A 206 -2.52 -40.00 26.63
N LEU A 207 -2.38 -40.00 25.30
CA LEU A 207 -2.04 -41.22 24.55
C LEU A 207 -0.57 -41.60 24.72
N TYR A 208 0.33 -40.62 24.73
CA TYR A 208 1.76 -40.81 24.95
C TYR A 208 2.03 -41.48 26.31
N ALA A 209 1.35 -41.00 27.37
CA ALA A 209 1.46 -41.58 28.71
C ALA A 209 1.00 -43.04 28.79
N LYS A 210 0.08 -43.48 27.91
CA LYS A 210 -0.37 -44.88 27.84
C LYS A 210 0.63 -45.79 27.12
N ASN A 211 1.62 -45.24 26.42
CA ASN A 211 2.68 -45.95 25.70
C ASN A 211 2.15 -47.12 24.83
N PRO A 212 1.27 -46.85 23.84
CA PRO A 212 0.68 -47.89 23.02
C PRO A 212 1.73 -48.69 22.24
N THR A 213 1.67 -50.01 22.34
CA THR A 213 2.62 -50.92 21.68
C THR A 213 2.11 -51.49 20.36
N ASP A 214 0.80 -51.47 20.15
CA ASP A 214 0.14 -51.94 18.94
C ASP A 214 0.29 -50.94 17.77
N ASN A 215 0.12 -51.43 16.54
CA ASN A 215 0.37 -50.63 15.34
C ASN A 215 -0.63 -49.48 15.18
N GLU A 216 -1.88 -49.67 15.59
CA GLU A 216 -2.94 -48.65 15.49
C GLU A 216 -2.69 -47.52 16.49
N GLY A 217 -2.39 -47.86 17.74
CA GLY A 217 -2.03 -46.89 18.77
C GLY A 217 -0.76 -46.11 18.45
N LYS A 218 0.25 -46.75 17.84
CA LYS A 218 1.45 -46.06 17.34
C LYS A 218 1.15 -45.09 16.20
N ALA A 219 0.31 -45.50 15.24
CA ALA A 219 -0.08 -44.64 14.12
C ALA A 219 -0.87 -43.41 14.62
N LYS A 220 -1.83 -43.62 15.53
CA LYS A 220 -2.59 -42.54 16.16
C LYS A 220 -1.72 -41.60 17.00
N LEU A 221 -0.74 -42.14 17.71
CA LEU A 221 0.23 -41.33 18.47
C LEU A 221 1.06 -40.43 17.55
N GLU A 222 1.47 -40.93 16.39
CA GLU A 222 2.23 -40.17 15.41
C GLU A 222 1.38 -39.08 14.73
N GLU A 223 0.10 -39.35 14.46
CA GLU A 223 -0.87 -38.35 13.99
C GLU A 223 -1.05 -37.22 15.00
N LEU A 224 -1.31 -37.58 16.27
CA LEU A 224 -1.46 -36.62 17.36
C LEU A 224 -0.15 -35.84 17.62
N ARG A 225 1.02 -36.45 17.40
CA ARG A 225 2.31 -35.75 17.50
C ARG A 225 2.38 -34.59 16.51
N LYS A 226 2.00 -34.83 15.24
CA LYS A 226 1.98 -33.79 14.20
C LYS A 226 0.97 -32.69 14.52
N SER A 227 -0.22 -33.07 15.00
CA SER A 227 -1.26 -32.11 15.44
C SER A 227 -0.78 -31.26 16.61
N LYS A 228 -0.12 -31.87 17.60
CA LYS A 228 0.52 -31.18 18.71
C LYS A 228 1.57 -30.17 18.21
N GLU A 229 2.49 -30.58 17.35
CA GLU A 229 3.56 -29.70 16.83
C GLU A 229 2.99 -28.49 16.07
N ALA A 230 1.95 -28.70 15.27
CA ALA A 230 1.22 -27.60 14.63
C ALA A 230 0.55 -26.69 15.67
N SER A 231 -0.10 -27.26 16.68
CA SER A 231 -0.78 -26.52 17.74
C SER A 231 0.17 -25.67 18.58
N GLU A 232 1.33 -26.21 18.97
CA GLU A 232 2.36 -25.47 19.71
C GLU A 232 2.91 -24.28 18.91
N LYS A 233 2.94 -24.38 17.58
CA LYS A 233 3.35 -23.29 16.67
C LYS A 233 2.26 -22.24 16.49
N ASP A 234 0.99 -22.65 16.47
CA ASP A 234 -0.15 -21.78 16.17
C ASP A 234 -0.64 -21.00 17.39
N ILE A 235 -0.64 -21.61 18.59
CA ILE A 235 -1.17 -20.98 19.81
C ILE A 235 -0.58 -19.59 20.07
N PRO A 236 0.76 -19.36 20.03
CA PRO A 236 1.31 -18.03 20.28
C PRO A 236 0.86 -16.97 19.27
N LYS A 237 0.64 -17.37 18.01
CA LYS A 237 0.13 -16.47 16.95
C LYS A 237 -1.32 -16.10 17.21
N LEU A 238 -2.14 -17.08 17.58
CA LEU A 238 -3.54 -16.89 17.93
C LEU A 238 -3.71 -16.03 19.19
N GLU A 239 -2.86 -16.24 20.20
CA GLU A 239 -2.84 -15.43 21.43
C GLU A 239 -2.44 -13.98 21.15
N GLN A 240 -1.54 -13.74 20.19
CA GLN A 240 -1.20 -12.39 19.72
C GLN A 240 -2.37 -11.72 18.99
N ASP A 241 -3.05 -12.43 18.08
CA ASP A 241 -4.24 -11.90 17.41
C ASP A 241 -5.37 -11.61 18.40
N LEU A 242 -5.55 -12.49 19.40
CA LEU A 242 -6.52 -12.31 20.47
C LEU A 242 -6.21 -11.05 21.29
N ALA A 243 -4.94 -10.75 21.55
CA ALA A 243 -4.55 -9.52 22.24
C ALA A 243 -4.92 -8.27 21.43
N ILE A 244 -4.79 -8.29 20.10
CA ILE A 244 -5.21 -7.20 19.21
C ILE A 244 -6.73 -7.02 19.27
N LEU A 245 -7.50 -8.11 19.17
CA LEU A 245 -8.96 -8.07 19.26
C LEU A 245 -9.45 -7.56 20.63
N LYS A 246 -8.81 -8.00 21.72
CA LYS A 246 -9.10 -7.50 23.08
C LYS A 246 -8.78 -6.02 23.21
N PHE A 247 -7.63 -5.57 22.69
CA PHE A 247 -7.29 -4.15 22.66
C PHE A 247 -8.33 -3.33 21.88
N ARG A 248 -8.76 -3.82 20.70
CA ARG A 248 -9.82 -3.19 19.89
C ARG A 248 -11.12 -3.05 20.69
N TYR A 249 -11.55 -4.13 21.33
CA TYR A 249 -12.78 -4.18 22.13
C TYR A 249 -12.73 -3.23 23.33
N ASP A 250 -11.68 -3.33 24.14
CA ASP A 250 -11.50 -2.54 25.37
C ASP A 250 -11.46 -1.03 25.08
N ASN A 251 -10.92 -0.65 23.92
CA ASN A 251 -10.81 0.74 23.47
C ASN A 251 -11.96 1.19 22.55
N LYS A 252 -12.96 0.34 22.28
CA LYS A 252 -14.12 0.64 21.42
C LYS A 252 -13.73 1.18 20.05
N ILE A 253 -12.76 0.52 19.40
CA ILE A 253 -12.23 0.93 18.10
C ILE A 253 -13.10 0.31 17.00
N ASP A 254 -13.87 1.14 16.31
CA ASP A 254 -14.66 0.74 15.14
C ASP A 254 -13.79 0.33 13.94
N TYR A 255 -14.42 -0.14 12.87
CA TYR A 255 -13.76 -0.57 11.64
C TYR A 255 -13.82 0.52 10.54
N ASP A 256 -14.10 1.78 10.90
CA ASP A 256 -14.13 2.88 9.93
C ASP A 256 -12.71 3.18 9.43
N LYS A 257 -12.55 3.31 8.12
CA LYS A 257 -11.28 3.70 7.49
C LYS A 257 -10.89 5.16 7.78
N ASN A 258 -11.79 5.97 8.30
CA ASN A 258 -11.48 7.32 8.80
C ASN A 258 -10.95 7.29 10.24
N ASN A 259 -11.10 6.16 10.95
CA ASN A 259 -10.55 5.97 12.28
C ASN A 259 -9.09 5.52 12.18
N TRP A 260 -8.16 6.38 12.59
CA TRP A 260 -6.73 6.09 12.49
C TRP A 260 -6.33 4.88 13.35
N LYS A 261 -7.00 4.64 14.48
CA LYS A 261 -6.71 3.48 15.34
C LYS A 261 -7.04 2.17 14.63
N ASN A 262 -8.15 2.15 13.89
CA ASN A 262 -8.49 1.02 13.02
C ASN A 262 -7.40 0.78 11.98
N ASN A 263 -6.98 1.84 11.27
CA ASN A 263 -5.96 1.74 10.24
C ASN A 263 -4.60 1.28 10.82
N SER A 264 -4.24 1.70 12.03
CA SER A 264 -3.06 1.21 12.73
C SER A 264 -3.17 -0.26 13.14
N ILE A 265 -4.35 -0.71 13.60
CA ILE A 265 -4.59 -2.14 13.90
C ILE A 265 -4.46 -2.98 12.63
N VAL A 266 -5.11 -2.58 11.53
CA VAL A 266 -5.02 -3.28 10.23
C VAL A 266 -3.57 -3.33 9.74
N ALA A 267 -2.80 -2.26 9.92
CA ALA A 267 -1.38 -2.25 9.59
C ALA A 267 -0.56 -3.22 10.46
N ILE A 268 -0.85 -3.31 11.77
CA ILE A 268 -0.20 -4.30 12.66
C ILE A 268 -0.54 -5.72 12.20
N GLU A 269 -1.80 -6.01 11.91
CA GLU A 269 -2.24 -7.33 11.43
C GLU A 269 -1.53 -7.73 10.14
N SER A 270 -1.43 -6.80 9.17
CA SER A 270 -0.72 -7.02 7.91
C SER A 270 0.78 -7.28 8.09
N GLU A 271 1.44 -6.49 8.95
CA GLU A 271 2.87 -6.69 9.23
C GLU A 271 3.13 -8.00 9.98
N LEU A 272 2.23 -8.42 10.86
CA LEU A 272 2.30 -9.71 11.55
C LEU A 272 2.09 -10.88 10.60
N GLU A 273 1.12 -10.80 9.68
CA GLU A 273 0.90 -11.82 8.66
C GLU A 273 2.17 -12.00 7.81
N ALA A 274 2.75 -10.90 7.33
CA ALA A 274 3.99 -10.93 6.56
C ALA A 274 5.20 -11.45 7.37
N PHE A 275 5.30 -11.09 8.66
CA PHE A 275 6.35 -11.58 9.55
C PHE A 275 6.24 -13.09 9.82
N ARG A 276 5.02 -13.63 9.85
CA ARG A 276 4.74 -15.05 10.11
C ARG A 276 4.97 -15.96 8.89
N MET A 277 5.18 -15.39 7.70
CA MET A 277 5.51 -16.17 6.50
C MET A 277 6.85 -16.89 6.67
N GLU A 278 6.84 -18.20 6.46
CA GLU A 278 8.03 -19.03 6.62
C GLU A 278 9.04 -18.77 5.50
N MET A 279 10.32 -18.67 5.91
CA MET A 279 11.42 -18.58 4.96
C MET A 279 11.52 -19.90 4.17
N PHE A 280 11.69 -19.80 2.85
CA PHE A 280 11.97 -20.96 2.02
C PHE A 280 13.30 -21.60 2.42
N ASP A 281 13.35 -22.93 2.43
CA ASP A 281 14.63 -23.64 2.40
C ASP A 281 15.28 -23.51 1.01
N GLU A 282 16.56 -23.88 0.89
CA GLU A 282 17.31 -23.73 -0.36
C GLU A 282 16.67 -24.50 -1.54
N LYS A 283 16.04 -25.65 -1.26
CA LYS A 283 15.39 -26.46 -2.30
C LYS A 283 14.12 -25.77 -2.80
N ALA A 284 13.27 -25.31 -1.89
CA ALA A 284 12.06 -24.56 -2.20
C ALA A 284 12.39 -23.25 -2.90
N PHE A 285 13.43 -22.53 -2.44
CA PHE A 285 13.93 -21.32 -3.10
C PHE A 285 14.35 -21.59 -4.55
N ASN A 286 15.11 -22.65 -4.80
CA ASN A 286 15.57 -22.99 -6.15
C ASN A 286 14.43 -23.41 -7.09
N ILE A 287 13.32 -23.93 -6.56
CA ILE A 287 12.09 -24.20 -7.31
C ILE A 287 11.31 -22.89 -7.59
N ALA A 288 11.20 -22.02 -6.58
CA ALA A 288 10.50 -20.74 -6.63
C ALA A 288 11.23 -19.63 -7.40
N LEU A 289 12.51 -19.84 -7.76
CA LEU A 289 13.37 -18.91 -8.51
C LEU A 289 12.72 -18.41 -9.82
N SER A 290 11.75 -19.16 -10.36
CA SER A 290 11.06 -18.81 -11.60
C SER A 290 9.92 -17.79 -11.47
N SER A 291 9.37 -17.51 -10.28
CA SER A 291 8.13 -16.70 -10.17
C SER A 291 8.08 -15.67 -9.03
N GLU A 292 8.71 -15.89 -7.87
CA GLU A 292 8.30 -15.16 -6.66
C GLU A 292 9.37 -14.29 -6.00
N THR A 293 10.66 -14.60 -6.18
CA THR A 293 11.74 -13.87 -5.49
C THR A 293 12.48 -12.92 -6.42
N LEU A 294 12.84 -11.76 -5.85
CA LEU A 294 13.78 -10.83 -6.47
C LEU A 294 15.24 -11.26 -6.20
N ALA A 295 15.57 -11.88 -5.08
CA ALA A 295 16.97 -12.27 -4.76
C ALA A 295 17.65 -13.13 -5.87
N SER A 296 18.92 -12.84 -6.17
CA SER A 296 19.70 -13.54 -7.21
C SER A 296 20.39 -14.81 -6.69
N SER A 297 20.44 -15.00 -5.37
CA SER A 297 21.00 -16.17 -4.70
C SER A 297 20.24 -16.49 -3.41
N TYR A 298 20.41 -17.71 -2.90
CA TYR A 298 19.77 -18.11 -1.63
C TYR A 298 20.32 -17.32 -0.43
N ASP A 299 21.64 -17.06 -0.39
CA ASP A 299 22.24 -16.25 0.69
C ASP A 299 21.68 -14.82 0.72
N GLU A 300 21.56 -14.19 -0.46
CA GLU A 300 20.94 -12.87 -0.60
C GLU A 300 19.47 -12.89 -0.16
N TYR A 301 18.73 -13.95 -0.51
CA TYR A 301 17.35 -14.14 -0.04
C TYR A 301 17.26 -14.22 1.49
N VAL A 302 18.13 -14.99 2.13
CA VAL A 302 18.17 -15.13 3.59
C VAL A 302 18.49 -13.80 4.27
N GLU A 303 19.45 -13.04 3.74
CA GLU A 303 19.80 -11.70 4.26
C GLU A 303 18.62 -10.73 4.12
N ASN A 304 18.03 -10.67 2.93
CA ASN A 304 16.87 -9.84 2.62
C ASN A 304 15.67 -10.18 3.52
N TYR A 305 15.38 -11.46 3.72
CA TYR A 305 14.31 -11.93 4.60
C TYR A 305 14.51 -11.45 6.05
N LYS A 306 15.73 -11.61 6.60
CA LYS A 306 16.07 -11.14 7.95
C LYS A 306 15.92 -9.63 8.09
N LYS A 307 16.38 -8.88 7.09
CA LYS A 307 16.28 -7.42 7.05
C LYS A 307 14.83 -6.97 6.99
N ALA A 308 14.02 -7.58 6.12
CA ALA A 308 12.60 -7.30 6.01
C ALA A 308 11.91 -7.51 7.36
N ASN A 309 12.13 -8.66 8.01
CA ASN A 309 11.52 -8.97 9.31
C ASN A 309 11.99 -8.02 10.43
N THR A 310 13.22 -7.52 10.39
CA THR A 310 13.68 -6.49 11.33
C THR A 310 12.85 -5.21 11.18
N LEU A 311 12.67 -4.73 9.94
CA LEU A 311 11.87 -3.54 9.65
C LEU A 311 10.39 -3.73 10.04
N ARG A 312 9.82 -4.93 9.85
CA ARG A 312 8.45 -5.25 10.27
C ARG A 312 8.29 -5.14 11.78
N VAL A 313 9.23 -5.70 12.53
CA VAL A 313 9.21 -5.63 14.00
C VAL A 313 9.33 -4.18 14.48
N GLU A 314 10.17 -3.37 13.85
CA GLU A 314 10.28 -1.94 14.16
C GLU A 314 8.96 -1.21 13.85
N LYS A 315 8.35 -1.47 12.69
CA LYS A 315 7.07 -0.87 12.30
C LYS A 315 5.93 -1.26 13.24
N ILE A 316 5.84 -2.53 13.63
CA ILE A 316 4.85 -3.01 14.61
C ILE A 316 5.02 -2.28 15.95
N LYS A 317 6.26 -2.08 16.42
CA LYS A 317 6.54 -1.33 17.66
C LYS A 317 6.11 0.14 17.54
N GLU A 318 6.38 0.78 16.41
CA GLU A 318 5.94 2.15 16.14
C GLU A 318 4.42 2.27 16.18
N LEU A 319 3.71 1.35 15.53
CA LEU A 319 2.25 1.35 15.48
C LEU A 319 1.63 1.12 16.87
N TRP A 320 2.15 0.17 17.65
CA TRP A 320 1.71 -0.06 19.04
C TRP A 320 1.96 1.15 19.92
N TYR A 321 3.17 1.73 19.85
CA TYR A 321 3.48 2.95 20.59
C TYR A 321 2.53 4.10 20.21
N GLY A 322 2.20 4.24 18.92
CA GLY A 322 1.23 5.22 18.44
C GLY A 322 -0.17 4.99 19.01
N LEU A 323 -0.65 3.74 19.02
CA LEU A 323 -1.94 3.38 19.60
C LEU A 323 -2.02 3.67 21.11
N GLU A 324 -0.97 3.36 21.86
CA GLU A 324 -0.90 3.54 23.31
C GLU A 324 -0.78 5.02 23.75
N ASN A 325 -0.21 5.86 22.88
CA ASN A 325 0.05 7.28 23.18
C ASN A 325 -0.84 8.25 22.40
N ASP A 326 -1.87 7.76 21.70
CA ASP A 326 -2.77 8.54 20.86
C ASP A 326 -2.03 9.36 19.77
N ILE A 327 -0.99 8.77 19.16
CA ILE A 327 -0.20 9.37 18.08
C ILE A 327 -0.50 8.63 16.77
N PRO A 328 -1.31 9.21 15.86
CA PRO A 328 -1.57 8.60 14.56
C PRO A 328 -0.32 8.59 13.69
N ASP A 329 -0.01 7.39 13.18
CA ASP A 329 1.04 7.18 12.20
C ASP A 329 0.82 8.00 10.92
N LEU A 330 1.91 8.34 10.22
CA LEU A 330 1.83 9.15 9.02
C LEU A 330 1.11 8.37 7.91
N GLY A 331 -0.03 8.91 7.45
CA GLY A 331 -0.87 8.26 6.44
C GLY A 331 -1.99 7.38 7.02
N ALA A 332 -2.02 7.11 8.33
CA ALA A 332 -3.11 6.38 8.98
C ALA A 332 -4.43 7.17 9.03
N VAL A 333 -4.39 8.47 8.74
CA VAL A 333 -5.58 9.32 8.60
C VAL A 333 -5.32 10.43 7.58
N LYS A 334 -6.39 10.92 6.96
CA LYS A 334 -6.35 12.12 6.11
C LYS A 334 -6.24 13.36 7.00
N ASP A 335 -5.02 13.86 7.14
CA ASP A 335 -4.68 15.06 7.88
C ASP A 335 -3.73 15.95 7.06
N ALA A 336 -3.33 17.11 7.59
CA ALA A 336 -2.46 18.00 6.84
C ALA A 336 -1.08 17.37 6.54
N ARG A 337 -0.56 16.49 7.42
CA ARG A 337 0.76 15.87 7.26
C ARG A 337 0.72 14.85 6.13
N SER A 338 -0.28 13.97 6.12
CA SER A 338 -0.42 12.92 5.12
C SER A 338 -0.72 13.49 3.73
N VAL A 339 -1.50 14.58 3.65
CA VAL A 339 -1.69 15.29 2.37
C VAL A 339 -0.39 15.91 1.88
N VAL A 340 0.35 16.63 2.74
CA VAL A 340 1.62 17.23 2.33
C VAL A 340 2.62 16.15 1.91
N ASP A 341 2.78 15.11 2.73
CA ASP A 341 3.73 14.02 2.52
C ASP A 341 3.47 13.25 1.21
N SER A 342 2.20 12.95 0.93
CA SER A 342 1.81 12.22 -0.29
C SER A 342 1.88 13.07 -1.57
N THR A 343 1.96 14.40 -1.47
CA THR A 343 1.79 15.28 -2.65
C THR A 343 2.89 16.29 -2.92
N TYR A 344 3.83 16.54 -2.00
CA TYR A 344 4.89 17.55 -2.22
C TYR A 344 5.76 17.25 -3.45
N GLU A 345 5.91 15.98 -3.81
CA GLU A 345 6.68 15.52 -4.97
C GLU A 345 6.14 16.06 -6.30
N ILE A 346 4.85 16.44 -6.36
CA ILE A 346 4.26 17.11 -7.53
C ILE A 346 5.01 18.42 -7.81
N TYR A 347 5.41 19.18 -6.78
CA TYR A 347 6.16 20.43 -6.96
C TYR A 347 7.62 20.20 -7.36
N VAL A 348 8.21 19.09 -6.96
CA VAL A 348 9.54 18.66 -7.45
C VAL A 348 9.45 18.36 -8.94
N ILE A 349 8.46 17.58 -9.37
CA ILE A 349 8.21 17.28 -10.79
C ILE A 349 7.97 18.56 -11.60
N LEU A 350 7.11 19.46 -11.12
CA LEU A 350 6.84 20.73 -11.78
C LEU A 350 8.11 21.58 -11.91
N ALA A 351 8.92 21.65 -10.85
CA ALA A 351 10.20 22.38 -10.89
C ALA A 351 11.15 21.80 -11.93
N VAL A 352 11.26 20.48 -12.04
CA VAL A 352 12.09 19.82 -13.06
C VAL A 352 11.61 20.16 -14.47
N VAL A 353 10.30 20.09 -14.73
CA VAL A 353 9.72 20.46 -16.04
C VAL A 353 10.02 21.92 -16.39
N VAL A 354 9.87 22.84 -15.43
CA VAL A 354 10.21 24.26 -15.61
C VAL A 354 11.69 24.44 -15.93
N ILE A 355 12.58 23.70 -15.25
CA ILE A 355 14.02 23.71 -15.54
C ILE A 355 14.31 23.20 -16.94
N ILE A 356 13.67 22.12 -17.39
CA ILE A 356 13.88 21.58 -18.74
C ILE A 356 13.57 22.66 -19.78
N ILE A 357 12.44 23.36 -19.63
CA ILE A 357 11.99 24.39 -20.56
C ILE A 357 12.94 25.61 -20.52
N ILE A 358 13.22 26.14 -19.33
CA ILE A 358 14.04 27.35 -19.19
C ILE A 358 15.51 27.05 -19.52
N GLY A 359 16.07 26.01 -18.91
CA GLY A 359 17.46 25.59 -19.09
C GLY A 359 17.77 25.20 -20.54
N GLY A 360 16.81 24.57 -21.24
CA GLY A 360 16.97 24.22 -22.65
C GLY A 360 17.13 25.44 -23.55
N GLY A 361 16.39 26.51 -23.27
CA GLY A 361 16.40 27.74 -24.08
C GLY A 361 17.40 28.82 -23.64
N ILE A 362 17.87 28.82 -22.39
CA ILE A 362 18.59 29.97 -21.82
C ILE A 362 19.97 30.23 -22.46
N VAL A 363 20.64 29.19 -22.97
CA VAL A 363 21.90 29.30 -23.71
C VAL A 363 21.66 29.12 -25.21
N ALA A 364 21.03 28.03 -25.63
CA ALA A 364 20.76 27.74 -27.04
C ALA A 364 19.97 28.85 -27.77
N GLY A 365 19.00 29.47 -27.08
CA GLY A 365 18.21 30.57 -27.65
C GLY A 365 19.02 31.83 -27.95
N GLU A 366 20.12 32.07 -27.23
CA GLU A 366 21.01 33.21 -27.49
C GLU A 366 21.88 32.94 -28.74
N TYR A 367 22.19 31.68 -29.01
CA TYR A 367 22.88 31.27 -30.23
C TYR A 367 21.95 31.39 -31.44
N SER A 368 20.71 30.88 -31.34
CA SER A 368 19.74 30.96 -32.45
C SER A 368 19.37 32.40 -32.81
N ASN A 369 19.24 33.27 -31.82
CA ASN A 369 18.87 34.67 -32.03
C ASN A 369 20.08 35.57 -32.36
N GLY A 370 21.31 35.02 -32.35
CA GLY A 370 22.54 35.76 -32.61
C GLY A 370 22.95 36.75 -31.51
N SER A 371 22.19 36.86 -30.42
CA SER A 371 22.43 37.75 -29.28
C SER A 371 23.61 37.34 -28.42
N ILE A 372 24.08 36.08 -28.57
CA ILE A 372 25.32 35.61 -27.94
C ILE A 372 26.51 36.53 -28.28
N ARG A 373 26.54 37.12 -29.48
CA ARG A 373 27.60 38.05 -29.91
C ARG A 373 27.61 39.33 -29.06
N LEU A 374 26.43 39.88 -28.78
CA LEU A 374 26.27 41.08 -27.95
C LEU A 374 26.70 40.83 -26.49
N LEU A 375 26.48 39.62 -25.99
CA LEU A 375 26.92 39.23 -24.65
C LEU A 375 28.45 39.15 -24.54
N MET A 376 29.12 38.82 -25.64
CA MET A 376 30.56 38.50 -25.68
C MET A 376 31.46 39.71 -25.90
N ILE A 377 30.89 40.84 -26.33
CA ILE A 377 31.57 42.15 -26.40
C ILE A 377 31.63 42.83 -25.02
N ARG A 378 30.79 42.41 -24.06
CA ARG A 378 30.78 42.99 -22.72
C ARG A 378 32.10 42.65 -21.98
N PRO A 379 32.68 43.58 -21.20
CA PRO A 379 33.92 43.34 -20.43
C PRO A 379 33.65 42.49 -19.18
N VAL A 380 33.14 41.28 -19.38
CA VAL A 380 32.78 40.30 -18.33
C VAL A 380 33.32 38.93 -18.73
N ALA A 381 33.95 38.23 -17.79
CA ALA A 381 34.46 36.89 -18.04
C ALA A 381 33.34 35.92 -18.45
N ARG A 382 33.57 35.12 -19.51
CA ARG A 382 32.57 34.19 -20.09
C ARG A 382 31.96 33.24 -19.06
N TRP A 383 32.76 32.71 -18.13
CA TRP A 383 32.27 31.83 -17.07
C TRP A 383 31.26 32.51 -16.13
N LYS A 384 31.40 33.82 -15.88
CA LYS A 384 30.45 34.59 -15.05
C LYS A 384 29.09 34.74 -15.74
N ILE A 385 29.09 34.86 -17.07
CA ILE A 385 27.86 34.94 -17.87
C ILE A 385 27.14 33.59 -17.82
N LEU A 386 27.86 32.50 -18.05
CA LEU A 386 27.30 31.15 -18.00
C LEU A 386 26.80 30.79 -16.60
N LEU A 387 27.59 31.09 -15.56
CA LEU A 387 27.19 30.87 -14.17
C LEU A 387 25.96 31.68 -13.78
N ALA A 388 25.83 32.93 -14.23
CA ALA A 388 24.65 33.73 -13.98
C ALA A 388 23.38 33.09 -14.57
N LYS A 389 23.47 32.51 -15.76
CA LYS A 389 22.37 31.78 -16.40
C LYS A 389 22.04 30.49 -15.65
N LEU A 390 23.04 29.70 -15.26
CA LEU A 390 22.83 28.49 -14.46
C LEU A 390 22.15 28.82 -13.13
N LEU A 391 22.66 29.82 -12.40
CA LEU A 391 22.06 30.26 -11.13
C LEU A 391 20.62 30.74 -11.32
N ALA A 392 20.31 31.45 -12.42
CA ALA A 392 18.94 31.85 -12.71
C ALA A 392 18.00 30.66 -12.92
N VAL A 393 18.43 29.62 -13.64
CA VAL A 393 17.66 28.37 -13.81
C VAL A 393 17.42 27.69 -12.47
N LEU A 394 18.47 27.54 -11.66
CA LEU A 394 18.37 26.89 -10.36
C LEU A 394 17.48 27.68 -9.39
N ILE A 395 17.63 29.00 -9.30
CA ILE A 395 16.79 29.85 -8.44
C ILE A 395 15.31 29.73 -8.84
N VAL A 396 14.99 29.69 -10.13
CA VAL A 396 13.60 29.48 -10.57
C VAL A 396 13.10 28.09 -10.17
N GLY A 397 13.88 27.03 -10.41
CA GLY A 397 13.50 25.67 -10.06
C GLY A 397 13.28 25.47 -8.55
N PHE A 398 14.27 25.83 -7.73
CA PHE A 398 14.13 25.78 -6.26
C PHE A 398 13.03 26.71 -5.76
N GLY A 399 12.83 27.86 -6.41
CA GLY A 399 11.73 28.77 -6.13
C GLY A 399 10.36 28.10 -6.32
N VAL A 400 10.18 27.32 -7.38
CA VAL A 400 8.94 26.54 -7.61
C VAL A 400 8.70 25.53 -6.50
N VAL A 401 9.74 24.77 -6.11
CA VAL A 401 9.62 23.78 -5.01
C VAL A 401 9.27 24.47 -3.70
N ILE A 402 10.05 25.47 -3.28
CA ILE A 402 9.86 26.15 -2.01
C ILE A 402 8.49 26.82 -1.97
N PHE A 403 8.11 27.56 -3.02
CA PHE A 403 6.84 28.25 -3.08
C PHE A 403 5.65 27.28 -3.10
N GLY A 404 5.71 26.25 -3.95
CA GLY A 404 4.65 25.25 -4.06
C GLY A 404 4.43 24.49 -2.76
N VAL A 405 5.49 23.96 -2.17
CA VAL A 405 5.42 23.21 -0.90
C VAL A 405 5.00 24.11 0.26
N THR A 406 5.49 25.35 0.33
CA THR A 406 5.07 26.28 1.39
C THR A 406 3.57 26.54 1.33
N ILE A 407 3.04 26.80 0.14
CA ILE A 407 1.60 27.02 -0.03
C ILE A 407 0.83 25.76 0.30
N LEU A 408 1.28 24.59 -0.17
CA LEU A 408 0.68 23.30 0.13
C LEU A 408 0.60 23.04 1.65
N VAL A 409 1.65 23.35 2.41
CA VAL A 409 1.65 23.22 3.88
C VAL A 409 0.64 24.17 4.51
N ILE A 410 0.60 25.43 4.07
CA ILE A 410 -0.34 26.44 4.60
C ILE A 410 -1.79 26.06 4.30
N THR A 411 -2.08 25.65 3.07
CA THR A 411 -3.44 25.30 2.63
C THR A 411 -3.90 23.98 3.24
N SER A 412 -3.01 22.99 3.38
CA SER A 412 -3.31 21.74 4.09
C SER A 412 -3.61 22.01 5.57
N GLY A 413 -2.80 22.84 6.24
CA GLY A 413 -3.07 23.28 7.60
C GLY A 413 -4.39 24.05 7.73
N ALA A 414 -4.77 24.85 6.74
CA ALA A 414 -6.06 25.55 6.73
C ALA A 414 -7.27 24.62 6.51
N VAL A 415 -7.12 23.57 5.69
CA VAL A 415 -8.22 22.64 5.32
C VAL A 415 -8.45 21.53 6.36
N PHE A 416 -7.38 21.03 6.96
CA PHE A 416 -7.38 19.90 7.91
C PHE A 416 -7.07 20.31 9.36
N GLY A 417 -6.55 21.52 9.58
CA GLY A 417 -6.17 22.04 10.90
C GLY A 417 -4.65 22.06 11.12
N PHE A 418 -4.11 23.18 11.59
CA PHE A 418 -2.67 23.33 11.85
C PHE A 418 -2.16 22.47 13.01
N GLU A 419 -3.03 22.06 13.94
CA GLU A 419 -2.64 21.17 15.05
C GLU A 419 -2.19 19.81 14.53
N THR A 420 -2.71 19.33 13.41
CA THR A 420 -2.29 18.04 12.85
C THR A 420 -0.83 18.09 12.38
N LEU A 421 -0.31 19.26 11.97
CA LEU A 421 1.11 19.42 11.60
C LEU A 421 2.06 19.33 12.80
N LYS A 422 1.55 19.46 14.03
CA LYS A 422 2.34 19.32 15.26
C LYS A 422 2.40 17.88 15.75
N VAL A 423 1.56 16.98 15.22
CA VAL A 423 1.59 15.57 15.59
C VAL A 423 2.91 14.98 15.08
N PRO A 424 3.73 14.37 15.96
CA PRO A 424 5.04 13.85 15.57
C PRO A 424 4.90 12.65 14.65
N VAL A 425 5.97 12.37 13.91
CA VAL A 425 6.18 11.12 13.19
C VAL A 425 7.00 10.20 14.08
N LEU A 426 6.54 8.95 14.22
CA LEU A 426 7.27 7.91 14.93
C LEU A 426 8.25 7.26 13.97
N GLN A 427 9.50 7.11 14.39
CA GLN A 427 10.52 6.43 13.60
C GLN A 427 11.52 5.72 14.50
N THR A 428 11.92 4.52 14.10
CA THR A 428 13.01 3.78 14.72
C THR A 428 14.33 4.14 14.05
N ILE A 429 15.27 4.68 14.83
CA ILE A 429 16.64 5.01 14.38
C ILE A 429 17.62 4.28 15.28
N ASP A 430 18.50 3.48 14.68
CA ASP A 430 19.49 2.66 15.38
C ASP A 430 18.87 1.81 16.51
N GLY A 431 17.70 1.23 16.23
CA GLY A 431 16.92 0.41 17.18
C GLY A 431 16.17 1.17 18.26
N ASN A 432 16.25 2.51 18.29
CA ASN A 432 15.54 3.35 19.24
C ASN A 432 14.33 4.04 18.59
N LEU A 433 13.15 3.84 19.17
CA LEU A 433 11.94 4.57 18.76
C LEU A 433 12.03 6.02 19.24
N ILE A 434 11.92 6.95 18.30
CA ILE A 434 11.95 8.40 18.57
C ILE A 434 10.74 9.10 17.96
N GLN A 435 10.34 10.21 18.56
CA GLN A 435 9.32 11.11 18.04
C GLN A 435 10.00 12.28 17.32
N ILE A 436 9.64 12.52 16.06
CA ILE A 436 10.22 13.58 15.24
C ILE A 436 9.13 14.54 14.81
N ASP A 437 9.33 15.85 15.02
CA ASP A 437 8.41 16.86 14.49
C ASP A 437 8.24 16.68 12.98
N TYR A 438 6.99 16.73 12.47
CA TYR A 438 6.71 16.47 11.06
C TYR A 438 7.54 17.32 10.09
N ILE A 439 7.72 18.62 10.38
CA ILE A 439 8.52 19.50 9.51
C ILE A 439 10.00 19.09 9.50
N LYS A 440 10.55 18.64 10.64
CA LYS A 440 11.92 18.13 10.72
C LYS A 440 12.08 16.80 10.00
N TYR A 441 11.04 15.97 9.99
CA TYR A 441 10.98 14.73 9.22
C TYR A 441 10.92 14.98 7.70
N MET A 442 10.07 15.92 7.26
CA MET A 442 9.84 16.22 5.84
C MET A 442 11.04 16.90 5.16
N LEU A 443 11.72 17.84 5.84
CA LEU A 443 12.76 18.67 5.23
C LEU A 443 13.93 17.88 4.61
N PRO A 444 14.55 16.90 5.29
CA PRO A 444 15.59 16.07 4.70
C PRO A 444 15.12 15.32 3.46
N GLN A 445 13.88 14.80 3.47
CA GLN A 445 13.32 14.10 2.32
C GLN A 445 13.15 15.04 1.13
N LEU A 446 12.62 16.24 1.37
CA LEU A 446 12.47 17.27 0.33
C LEU A 446 13.83 17.64 -0.27
N VAL A 447 14.86 17.82 0.56
CA VAL A 447 16.23 18.11 0.10
C VAL A 447 16.75 17.00 -0.80
N VAL A 448 16.60 15.74 -0.37
CA VAL A 448 17.02 14.57 -1.15
C VAL A 448 16.28 14.50 -2.50
N SER A 449 14.97 14.77 -2.52
CA SER A 449 14.18 14.80 -3.76
C SER A 449 14.65 15.87 -4.76
N THR A 450 15.21 17.00 -4.29
CA THR A 450 15.77 18.03 -5.19
C THR A 450 17.11 17.66 -5.84
N ALA A 451 17.72 16.52 -5.51
CA ALA A 451 18.91 16.05 -6.22
C ALA A 451 18.63 15.74 -7.70
N SER A 452 17.45 15.19 -8.00
CA SER A 452 16.98 14.98 -9.39
C SER A 452 16.91 16.30 -10.17
N LEU A 453 16.41 17.35 -9.52
CA LEU A 453 16.33 18.70 -10.08
C LEU A 453 17.71 19.22 -10.50
N LEU A 454 18.73 19.05 -9.66
CA LEU A 454 20.11 19.45 -9.97
C LEU A 454 20.71 18.66 -11.13
N PHE A 455 20.43 17.36 -11.20
CA PHE A 455 20.86 16.48 -12.28
C PHE A 455 20.26 16.90 -13.62
N ILE A 456 18.94 17.04 -13.70
CA ILE A 456 18.26 17.43 -14.93
C ILE A 456 18.65 18.86 -15.34
N ALA A 457 18.79 19.78 -14.38
CA ALA A 457 19.29 21.13 -14.67
C ALA A 457 20.65 21.09 -15.34
N SER A 458 21.58 20.32 -14.79
CA SER A 458 22.94 20.19 -15.31
C SER A 458 22.97 19.54 -16.69
N LEU A 459 22.19 18.47 -16.89
CA LEU A 459 22.06 17.76 -18.16
C LEU A 459 21.51 18.66 -19.28
N VAL A 460 20.36 19.29 -19.04
CA VAL A 460 19.70 20.14 -20.04
C VAL A 460 20.57 21.35 -20.36
N PHE A 461 21.18 21.97 -19.34
CA PHE A 461 22.07 23.11 -19.52
C PHE A 461 23.33 22.75 -20.32
N MET A 462 23.89 21.56 -20.08
CA MET A 462 25.01 21.02 -20.86
C MET A 462 24.61 20.84 -22.33
N ILE A 463 23.50 20.16 -22.62
CA ILE A 463 23.03 19.94 -24.00
C ILE A 463 22.71 21.27 -24.69
N SER A 464 22.03 22.19 -23.98
CA SER A 464 21.74 23.54 -24.49
C SER A 464 23.01 24.28 -24.92
N THR A 465 24.08 24.17 -24.13
CA THR A 465 25.36 24.84 -24.40
C THR A 465 26.16 24.17 -25.51
N LEU A 466 26.24 22.84 -25.50
CA LEU A 466 27.06 22.06 -26.43
C LEU A 466 26.41 21.96 -27.81
N ALA A 467 25.13 21.59 -27.86
CA ALA A 467 24.39 21.37 -29.09
C ALA A 467 23.79 22.65 -29.68
N ARG A 468 23.62 23.71 -28.86
CA ARG A 468 23.05 25.00 -29.29
C ARG A 468 21.67 24.86 -29.92
N ASN A 469 20.93 23.84 -29.52
CA ASN A 469 19.59 23.54 -30.02
C ASN A 469 18.64 23.37 -28.83
N THR A 470 17.72 24.32 -28.70
CA THR A 470 16.72 24.33 -27.62
C THR A 470 15.83 23.08 -27.68
N ALA A 471 15.36 22.69 -28.87
CA ALA A 471 14.48 21.55 -29.04
C ALA A 471 15.16 20.24 -28.62
N LEU A 472 16.43 20.06 -28.99
CA LEU A 472 17.21 18.88 -28.59
C LEU A 472 17.41 18.83 -27.07
N ALA A 473 17.80 19.94 -26.44
CA ALA A 473 18.01 20.00 -24.99
C ALA A 473 16.74 19.69 -24.21
N VAL A 474 15.60 20.24 -24.65
CA VAL A 474 14.29 19.97 -24.04
C VAL A 474 13.88 18.51 -24.25
N ALA A 475 13.94 18.00 -25.49
CA ALA A 475 13.49 16.64 -25.82
C ALA A 475 14.29 15.57 -25.05
N VAL A 476 15.61 15.69 -25.00
CA VAL A 476 16.47 14.73 -24.30
C VAL A 476 16.28 14.81 -22.79
N GLY A 477 16.19 16.03 -22.22
CA GLY A 477 15.93 16.20 -20.79
C GLY A 477 14.59 15.60 -20.36
N MET A 478 13.55 15.83 -21.16
CA MET A 478 12.21 15.31 -20.90
C MET A 478 12.16 13.77 -21.02
N LEU A 479 12.77 13.21 -22.06
CA LEU A 479 12.82 11.76 -22.27
C LEU A 479 13.55 11.05 -21.12
N ILE A 480 14.68 11.58 -20.68
CA ILE A 480 15.45 10.98 -19.57
C ILE A 480 14.67 11.07 -18.25
N TYR A 481 14.06 12.22 -17.96
CA TYR A 481 13.32 12.40 -16.70
C TYR A 481 12.07 11.52 -16.62
N ILE A 482 11.22 11.56 -17.63
CA ILE A 482 9.96 10.78 -17.62
C ILE A 482 10.23 9.29 -17.84
N GLY A 483 11.20 8.95 -18.70
CA GLY A 483 11.52 7.56 -19.02
C GLY A 483 12.16 6.77 -17.89
N ALA A 484 12.84 7.43 -16.94
CA ALA A 484 13.61 6.74 -15.90
C ALA A 484 12.77 5.82 -15.00
N GLY A 485 11.59 6.27 -14.55
CA GLY A 485 10.71 5.51 -13.67
C GLY A 485 10.20 4.21 -14.32
N PRO A 486 9.43 4.31 -15.41
CA PRO A 486 8.91 3.13 -16.13
C PRO A 486 10.00 2.19 -16.63
N LEU A 487 11.14 2.73 -17.11
CA LEU A 487 12.27 1.90 -17.53
C LEU A 487 12.80 1.05 -16.36
N CYS A 488 12.90 1.64 -15.18
CA CYS A 488 13.37 0.93 -14.00
C CYS A 488 12.36 -0.13 -13.53
N GLU A 489 11.04 0.12 -13.59
CA GLU A 489 10.03 -0.91 -13.31
C GLU A 489 10.16 -2.11 -14.27
N ILE A 490 10.30 -1.84 -15.57
CA ILE A 490 10.46 -2.87 -16.60
C ILE A 490 11.75 -3.68 -16.37
N LEU A 491 12.86 -3.01 -16.03
CA LEU A 491 14.13 -3.71 -15.82
C LEU A 491 14.12 -4.54 -14.53
N ILE A 492 13.50 -4.05 -13.45
CA ILE A 492 13.37 -4.81 -12.21
C ILE A 492 12.43 -6.00 -12.40
N SER A 493 11.37 -5.89 -13.20
CA SER A 493 10.53 -7.05 -13.53
C SER A 493 11.29 -8.13 -14.32
N PHE A 494 12.34 -7.74 -15.07
CA PHE A 494 13.34 -8.65 -15.65
C PHE A 494 14.50 -9.01 -14.71
N LYS A 495 14.29 -8.88 -13.39
CA LYS A 495 15.24 -9.23 -12.32
C LYS A 495 16.58 -8.48 -12.39
N GLN A 496 16.62 -7.30 -13.02
CA GLN A 496 17.83 -6.47 -13.07
C GLN A 496 17.99 -5.63 -11.79
N ILE A 497 18.14 -6.30 -10.64
CA ILE A 497 18.06 -5.65 -9.32
C ILE A 497 19.28 -4.79 -9.00
N TRP A 498 20.42 -5.05 -9.64
CA TRP A 498 21.58 -4.17 -9.56
C TRP A 498 21.25 -2.71 -9.89
N LEU A 499 20.16 -2.43 -10.64
CA LEU A 499 19.68 -1.07 -10.92
C LEU A 499 19.40 -0.25 -9.65
N ILE A 500 18.95 -0.86 -8.54
CA ILE A 500 18.60 -0.12 -7.32
C ILE A 500 19.79 0.65 -6.74
N ASN A 501 21.01 0.20 -7.06
CA ASN A 501 22.28 0.78 -6.64
C ASN A 501 22.87 1.78 -7.67
N THR A 502 22.18 2.01 -8.78
CA THR A 502 22.58 2.95 -9.84
C THR A 502 21.81 4.26 -9.73
N LEU A 503 22.21 5.29 -10.50
CA LEU A 503 21.51 6.58 -10.45
C LEU A 503 20.10 6.55 -11.10
N ILE A 504 19.79 5.53 -11.92
CA ILE A 504 18.60 5.51 -12.79
C ILE A 504 17.29 5.67 -12.00
N PRO A 505 17.03 4.91 -10.92
CA PRO A 505 15.79 5.05 -10.15
C PRO A 505 15.63 6.46 -9.56
N TYR A 506 16.75 7.11 -9.25
CA TYR A 506 16.77 8.40 -8.57
C TYR A 506 16.63 9.59 -9.53
N ILE A 507 16.86 9.41 -10.84
CA ILE A 507 16.62 10.45 -11.85
C ILE A 507 15.17 10.96 -11.75
N ASN A 508 14.22 10.08 -11.44
CA ASN A 508 12.84 10.44 -11.15
C ASN A 508 12.34 9.69 -9.91
N GLY A 509 12.98 9.94 -8.76
CA GLY A 509 12.58 9.34 -7.49
C GLY A 509 11.14 9.66 -7.07
N SER A 510 10.60 10.80 -7.51
CA SER A 510 9.22 11.22 -7.30
C SER A 510 8.20 10.23 -7.89
N TYR A 511 8.53 9.56 -9.00
CA TYR A 511 7.68 8.55 -9.64
C TYR A 511 7.34 7.41 -8.66
N PHE A 512 8.35 6.86 -7.98
CA PHE A 512 8.15 5.73 -7.07
C PHE A 512 7.42 6.08 -5.79
N LYS A 513 7.41 7.36 -5.39
CA LYS A 513 6.61 7.81 -4.25
C LYS A 513 5.13 7.99 -4.63
N LEU A 514 4.84 8.43 -5.86
CA LEU A 514 3.48 8.57 -6.37
C LEU A 514 2.88 7.22 -6.80
N PHE A 515 3.70 6.30 -7.27
CA PHE A 515 3.32 4.94 -7.69
C PHE A 515 4.12 3.91 -6.88
N PRO A 516 3.70 3.62 -5.63
CA PRO A 516 4.52 2.87 -4.67
C PRO A 516 4.60 1.36 -4.93
N ASN A 517 3.94 0.83 -5.97
CA ASN A 517 3.89 -0.62 -6.24
C ASN A 517 5.27 -1.28 -6.30
N LEU A 518 6.25 -0.60 -6.93
CA LEU A 518 7.63 -1.09 -6.95
C LEU A 518 8.26 -1.05 -5.56
N LEU A 519 8.10 0.04 -4.81
CA LEU A 519 8.66 0.18 -3.46
C LEU A 519 8.08 -0.87 -2.52
N THR A 520 6.77 -1.12 -2.58
CA THR A 520 6.10 -2.17 -1.79
C THR A 520 6.67 -3.54 -2.13
N SER A 521 6.83 -3.86 -3.42
CA SER A 521 7.44 -5.12 -3.88
C SER A 521 8.90 -5.28 -3.42
N LEU A 522 9.70 -4.21 -3.49
CA LEU A 522 11.09 -4.20 -3.03
C LEU A 522 11.17 -4.43 -1.52
N ARG A 523 10.35 -3.70 -0.74
CA ARG A 523 10.30 -3.83 0.73
C ARG A 523 9.83 -5.22 1.17
N GLY A 524 8.86 -5.79 0.47
CA GLY A 524 8.43 -7.17 0.67
C GLY A 524 9.61 -8.16 0.54
N SER A 525 10.54 -7.86 -0.36
CA SER A 525 11.78 -8.60 -0.58
C SER A 525 12.98 -8.07 0.23
N GLY A 526 12.78 -7.28 1.29
CA GLY A 526 13.87 -6.78 2.15
C GLY A 526 14.79 -5.73 1.52
N MET A 527 14.46 -5.27 0.32
CA MET A 527 15.19 -4.25 -0.42
C MET A 527 14.51 -2.89 -0.28
N ASP A 528 15.28 -1.82 -0.38
CA ASP A 528 14.75 -0.46 -0.43
C ASP A 528 15.63 0.41 -1.33
N LEU A 529 15.06 1.48 -1.89
CA LEU A 529 15.82 2.49 -2.60
C LEU A 529 16.58 3.37 -1.61
N ASN A 530 17.90 3.40 -1.73
CA ASN A 530 18.73 4.29 -0.92
C ASN A 530 18.78 5.68 -1.55
N TYR A 531 17.76 6.49 -1.25
CA TYR A 531 17.63 7.85 -1.79
C TYR A 531 18.84 8.75 -1.48
N THR A 532 19.53 8.55 -0.34
CA THR A 532 20.76 9.29 0.00
C THR A 532 21.92 8.94 -0.93
N LEU A 533 22.14 7.65 -1.18
CA LEU A 533 23.13 7.17 -2.14
C LEU A 533 22.81 7.67 -3.55
N GLY A 534 21.55 7.58 -3.96
CA GLY A 534 21.07 8.09 -5.23
C GLY A 534 21.31 9.59 -5.41
N ALA A 535 20.97 10.39 -4.40
CA ALA A 535 21.24 11.82 -4.40
C ALA A 535 22.73 12.14 -4.56
N ASN A 536 23.61 11.41 -3.86
CA ASN A 536 25.06 11.58 -4.01
C ASN A 536 25.53 11.27 -5.44
N GLN A 537 25.04 10.19 -6.05
CA GLN A 537 25.38 9.84 -7.43
C GLN A 537 24.93 10.92 -8.42
N LEU A 538 23.69 11.41 -8.29
CA LEU A 538 23.13 12.47 -9.12
C LEU A 538 23.96 13.76 -9.00
N LEU A 539 24.36 14.14 -7.79
CA LEU A 539 25.19 15.32 -7.54
C LEU A 539 26.58 15.19 -8.18
N ILE A 540 27.24 14.03 -8.05
CA ILE A 540 28.55 13.79 -8.66
C ILE A 540 28.47 13.94 -10.18
N VAL A 541 27.49 13.28 -10.82
CA VAL A 541 27.31 13.36 -12.28
C VAL A 541 26.96 14.78 -12.71
N SER A 542 26.15 15.50 -11.93
CA SER A 542 25.84 16.93 -12.16
C SER A 542 27.10 17.78 -12.22
N ILE A 543 28.00 17.62 -11.23
CA ILE A 543 29.26 18.37 -11.18
C ILE A 543 30.11 18.08 -12.41
N ILE A 544 30.23 16.81 -12.82
CA ILE A 544 30.99 16.43 -14.02
C ILE A 544 30.40 17.10 -15.27
N MET A 545 29.08 17.04 -15.46
CA MET A 545 28.40 17.69 -16.60
C MET A 545 28.63 19.20 -16.61
N LEU A 546 28.55 19.86 -15.45
CA LEU A 546 28.81 21.29 -15.34
C LEU A 546 30.28 21.61 -15.65
N VAL A 547 31.25 20.86 -15.15
CA VAL A 547 32.68 21.05 -15.47
C VAL A 547 32.91 20.98 -16.98
N ILE A 548 32.37 19.95 -17.66
CA ILE A 548 32.44 19.82 -19.12
C ILE A 548 31.84 21.05 -19.79
N THR A 549 30.63 21.45 -19.37
CA THR A 549 29.91 22.60 -19.93
C THR A 549 30.72 23.89 -19.85
N PHE A 550 31.27 24.20 -18.66
CA PHE A 550 32.04 25.41 -18.43
C PHE A 550 33.36 25.40 -19.21
N VAL A 551 34.10 24.29 -19.20
CA VAL A 551 35.35 24.15 -19.95
C VAL A 551 35.11 24.35 -21.44
N THR A 552 34.07 23.71 -22.01
CA THR A 552 33.75 23.87 -23.43
C THR A 552 33.32 25.29 -23.78
N PHE A 553 32.46 25.93 -22.95
CA PHE A 553 32.01 27.30 -23.20
C PHE A 553 33.16 28.32 -23.15
N MET A 554 34.13 28.12 -22.26
CA MET A 554 35.29 29.00 -22.15
C MET A 554 36.25 28.87 -23.35
N LYS A 555 36.52 27.63 -23.79
CA LYS A 555 37.52 27.34 -24.83
C LYS A 555 37.01 27.54 -26.27
N LYS A 556 35.69 27.51 -26.50
CA LYS A 556 35.13 27.50 -27.85
C LYS A 556 35.03 28.92 -28.43
N ASP A 557 35.56 29.11 -29.63
CA ASP A 557 35.39 30.35 -30.38
C ASP A 557 33.96 30.49 -30.91
N ILE A 558 33.45 31.73 -30.89
CA ILE A 558 32.18 32.08 -31.51
C ILE A 558 32.49 32.53 -32.93
N LYS A 559 32.36 31.59 -33.88
CA LYS A 559 32.50 31.87 -35.31
C LYS A 559 31.19 32.44 -35.88
N ASN A 560 31.33 33.23 -36.96
CA ASN A 560 30.28 34.01 -37.62
C ASN A 560 29.02 33.23 -37.97
#